data_AF-A3XAR0-F1
#
_entry.id   AF-A3XAR0-F1
#
_cell.length_a   1.000
_cell.length_b   1.000
_cell.length_c   1.000
_cell.angle_alpha   90.00
_cell.angle_beta   90.00
_cell.angle_gamma   90.00
#
_symmetry.space_group_name_H-M   'P 1'
#
loop_
_entity.id
_entity.type
_entity.pdbx_description
1 polymer ?
#
loop_
_entity_poly.entity_id
_entity_poly.type
_entity_poly.pdbx_seq_one_letter_code
_entity_poly.pdbx_strand_id
1 'polypeptide(L)'
;MFQAQAVTVQGETNSYQGRHFCPRCGSSVYSCSPGEIELHLGILDQPGRLIPSYELWCLRREAWLPTFTGTRRYLRDRDNTG
;
A
#
# COMPACT_ATOMS: atom_id res chain seq x y z
N MET A 1 -0.56 -0.50 -4.80
CA MET A 1 0.86 -0.94 -4.73
C MET A 1 1.54 -0.53 -6.02
N PHE A 2 2.85 -0.29 -5.97
CA PHE A 2 3.66 0.14 -7.12
C PHE A 2 4.73 -0.91 -7.41
N GLN A 3 5.14 -1.04 -8.67
CA GLN A 3 6.32 -1.82 -9.03
C GLN A 3 7.53 -1.26 -8.28
N ALA A 4 8.40 -2.13 -7.76
CA ALA A 4 9.54 -1.69 -6.93
C ALA A 4 10.42 -0.64 -7.64
N GLN A 5 10.64 -0.81 -8.94
CA GLN A 5 11.41 0.12 -9.79
C GLN A 5 10.76 1.51 -9.98
N ALA A 6 9.47 1.66 -9.67
CA ALA A 6 8.76 2.93 -9.76
C ALA A 6 8.87 3.78 -8.49
N VAL A 7 9.52 3.25 -7.44
CA VAL A 7 9.67 3.93 -6.14
C VAL A 7 11.15 4.10 -5.84
N THR A 8 11.55 5.32 -5.49
CA THR A 8 12.88 5.62 -4.95
C THR A 8 12.72 5.98 -3.48
N VAL A 9 13.48 5.34 -2.60
CA VAL A 9 13.50 5.64 -1.16
C VAL A 9 14.79 6.38 -0.82
N GLN A 10 14.68 7.46 -0.07
CA GLN A 10 15.81 8.23 0.46
C GLN A 10 15.70 8.34 1.99
N GLY A 11 16.84 8.28 2.67
CA GLY A 11 16.91 8.28 4.13
C GLY A 11 16.93 6.87 4.73
N GLU A 12 17.14 6.83 6.05
CA GLU A 12 17.25 5.58 6.80
C GLU A 12 15.89 5.08 7.29
N THR A 13 15.67 3.77 7.17
CA THR A 13 14.51 3.07 7.72
C THR A 13 14.96 1.83 8.48
N ASN A 14 14.29 1.52 9.58
CA ASN A 14 14.34 0.17 10.14
C ASN A 14 13.30 -0.70 9.44
N SER A 15 13.50 -2.01 9.44
CA SER A 15 12.56 -2.94 8.82
C SER A 15 12.37 -4.24 9.59
N TYR A 16 11.18 -4.82 9.46
CA TYR A 16 10.85 -6.14 9.97
C TYR A 16 9.82 -6.79 9.06
N GLN A 17 10.14 -7.98 8.55
CA GLN A 17 9.27 -8.74 7.61
C GLN A 17 8.72 -7.88 6.46
N GLY A 18 9.59 -7.09 5.82
CA GLY A 18 9.22 -6.23 4.70
C GLY A 18 8.49 -4.94 5.08
N ARG A 19 8.10 -4.73 6.33
CA ARG A 19 7.52 -3.46 6.81
C ARG A 19 8.64 -2.51 7.18
N HIS A 20 8.64 -1.30 6.61
CA HIS A 20 9.63 -0.27 6.86
C HIS A 20 9.05 0.83 7.76
N PHE A 21 9.84 1.27 8.72
CA PHE A 21 9.43 2.26 9.71
C PHE A 21 10.54 3.27 10.01
N CYS A 22 10.12 4.47 10.42
CA CYS A 22 11.04 5.53 10.85
C CYS A 22 11.81 5.07 12.09
N PRO A 23 13.15 5.12 12.10
CA PRO A 23 13.96 4.68 13.24
C PRO A 23 13.78 5.55 14.48
N ARG A 24 13.28 6.79 14.33
CA ARG A 24 13.12 7.74 15.43
C ARG A 24 11.76 7.64 16.13
N CYS A 25 10.67 7.56 15.37
CA CYS A 25 9.31 7.58 15.93
C CYS A 25 8.54 6.27 15.76
N GLY A 26 9.09 5.28 15.03
CA GLY A 26 8.45 4.00 14.79
C GLY A 26 7.26 4.02 13.83
N SER A 27 6.95 5.17 13.20
CA SER A 27 5.85 5.26 12.23
C SER A 27 6.13 4.42 10.99
N SER A 28 5.14 3.63 10.55
CA SER A 28 5.21 2.84 9.31
C SER A 28 5.26 3.74 8.10
N VAL A 29 6.25 3.56 7.22
CA VAL A 29 6.45 4.39 6.03
C VAL A 29 6.01 3.70 4.75
N TYR A 30 6.41 2.45 4.56
CA TYR A 30 6.01 1.63 3.41
C TYR A 30 6.20 0.15 3.74
N SER A 31 5.65 -0.72 2.90
CA SER A 31 5.88 -2.16 2.98
C SER A 31 6.34 -2.72 1.65
N CYS A 32 7.25 -3.69 1.70
CA CYS A 32 7.82 -4.37 0.53
C CYS A 32 7.25 -5.79 0.43
N SER A 33 6.82 -6.15 -0.76
CA SER A 33 6.45 -7.51 -1.18
C SER A 33 7.23 -7.88 -2.45
N PRO A 34 7.26 -9.15 -2.87
CA PRO A 34 8.00 -9.55 -4.07
C PRO A 34 7.61 -8.71 -5.30
N GLY A 35 8.52 -7.86 -5.79
CA GLY A 35 8.32 -6.99 -6.95
C GLY A 35 7.52 -5.71 -6.68
N GLU A 36 6.97 -5.51 -5.48
CA GLU A 36 6.02 -4.44 -5.19
C GLU A 36 6.33 -3.66 -3.91
N ILE A 37 5.99 -2.38 -3.93
CA ILE A 37 6.04 -1.49 -2.77
C ILE A 37 4.63 -0.94 -2.50
N GLU A 38 4.19 -1.10 -1.26
CA GLU A 38 2.96 -0.52 -0.73
C GLU A 38 3.30 0.78 0.01
N LEU A 39 2.66 1.87 -0.39
CA LEU A 39 2.78 3.18 0.25
C LEU A 39 1.56 3.44 1.12
N HIS A 40 1.77 3.88 2.35
CA HIS A 40 0.68 4.31 3.22
C HIS A 40 0.23 5.72 2.80
N LEU A 41 -1.05 5.90 2.45
CA LEU A 41 -1.52 7.19 1.94
C LEU A 41 -1.49 8.30 3.01
N GLY A 42 -1.71 7.94 4.28
CA GLY A 42 -1.82 8.88 5.39
C GLY A 42 -0.52 9.61 5.77
N ILE A 43 0.62 9.20 5.23
CA ILE A 43 1.92 9.83 5.49
C ILE A 43 2.38 10.75 4.34
N LEU A 44 1.63 10.81 3.24
CA LEU A 44 1.99 11.62 2.08
C LEU A 44 1.70 13.09 2.36
N ASP A 45 2.59 13.99 1.96
CA ASP A 45 2.35 15.44 2.03
C ASP A 45 1.14 15.87 1.19
N GLN A 46 0.83 15.11 0.14
CA GLN A 46 -0.29 15.36 -0.78
C GLN A 46 -1.13 14.09 -0.97
N PRO A 47 -1.95 13.71 0.02
CA PRO A 47 -2.64 12.41 0.06
C PRO A 47 -3.75 12.25 -1.00
N GLY A 48 -4.22 13.35 -1.61
CA GLY A 48 -5.29 13.34 -2.61
C GLY A 48 -4.85 13.07 -4.06
N ARG A 49 -3.57 12.79 -4.32
CA ARG A 49 -3.05 12.58 -5.68
C ARG A 49 -3.20 11.16 -6.21
N LEU A 50 -3.42 10.19 -5.34
CA LEU A 50 -3.48 8.78 -5.70
C LEU A 50 -4.91 8.27 -5.59
N ILE A 51 -5.42 7.69 -6.69
CA ILE A 51 -6.73 7.05 -6.74
C ILE A 51 -6.50 5.53 -6.82
N PRO A 52 -7.12 4.73 -5.94
CA PRO A 52 -6.95 3.28 -5.97
C PRO A 52 -7.59 2.67 -7.23
N SER A 53 -6.82 1.87 -7.96
CA SER A 53 -7.33 1.08 -9.10
C SER A 53 -7.94 -0.26 -8.67
N TYR A 54 -7.58 -0.76 -7.48
CA TYR A 54 -8.18 -1.97 -6.89
C TYR A 54 -8.20 -1.95 -5.35
N GLU A 55 -9.07 -2.78 -4.77
CA GLU A 55 -9.15 -3.13 -3.34
C GLU A 55 -8.78 -4.61 -3.17
N LEU A 56 -7.94 -4.95 -2.20
CA LEU A 56 -7.59 -6.33 -1.83
C LEU A 56 -8.30 -6.75 -0.54
N TRP A 57 -8.32 -8.04 -0.25
CA TRP A 57 -8.84 -8.61 1.00
C TRP A 57 -10.30 -8.20 1.31
N CYS A 58 -11.10 -7.98 0.27
CA CYS A 58 -12.49 -7.54 0.40
C CYS A 58 -13.40 -8.56 1.08
N LEU A 59 -12.93 -9.79 1.34
CA LEU A 59 -13.67 -10.78 2.12
C LEU A 59 -13.96 -10.30 3.56
N ARG A 60 -13.15 -9.37 4.09
CA ARG A 60 -13.33 -8.73 5.40
C ARG A 60 -13.70 -7.25 5.28
N ARG A 61 -14.19 -6.82 4.11
CA ARG A 61 -14.54 -5.43 3.89
C ARG A 61 -15.78 -5.08 4.71
N GLU A 62 -15.65 -4.04 5.51
CA GLU A 62 -16.76 -3.55 6.31
C GLU A 62 -17.92 -3.06 5.43
N ALA A 63 -19.14 -3.41 5.81
CA ALA A 63 -20.34 -3.09 5.04
C ALA A 63 -20.64 -1.58 5.01
N TRP A 64 -20.15 -0.82 6.00
CA TRP A 64 -20.34 0.63 6.05
C TRP A 64 -19.43 1.42 5.10
N LEU A 65 -18.37 0.78 4.54
CA LEU A 65 -17.44 1.46 3.65
C LEU A 65 -18.09 1.66 2.26
N PRO A 66 -18.17 2.89 1.71
CA PRO A 66 -18.80 3.13 0.41
C PRO A 66 -18.01 2.50 -0.72
N THR A 67 -18.66 2.19 -1.84
CA THR A 67 -17.96 1.67 -3.01
C THR A 67 -17.15 2.74 -3.71
N PHE A 68 -15.88 2.44 -4.01
CA PHE A 68 -15.03 3.29 -4.82
C PHE A 68 -15.28 3.00 -6.30
N THR A 69 -15.80 3.99 -7.01
CA THR A 69 -16.10 3.86 -8.44
C THR A 69 -14.82 3.62 -9.24
N GLY A 70 -14.84 2.64 -10.14
CA GLY A 70 -13.70 2.31 -11.01
C GLY A 70 -12.64 1.41 -10.35
N THR A 71 -12.89 0.93 -9.14
CA THR A 71 -11.94 0.11 -8.38
C THR A 71 -12.33 -1.37 -8.45
N ARG A 72 -11.42 -2.24 -8.93
CA ARG A 72 -11.65 -3.70 -8.93
C ARG A 72 -11.48 -4.27 -7.53
N ARG A 73 -12.37 -5.17 -7.11
CA ARG A 73 -12.31 -5.81 -5.78
C ARG A 73 -11.80 -7.24 -5.87
N TYR A 74 -10.89 -7.59 -4.98
CA TYR A 74 -10.39 -8.94 -4.80
C TYR A 74 -10.74 -9.43 -3.40
N LEU A 75 -11.23 -10.66 -3.30
CA LEU A 75 -11.57 -11.24 -1.99
C LEU A 75 -10.33 -11.40 -1.10
N ARG A 76 -9.17 -11.67 -1.69
CA ARG A 76 -7.85 -11.83 -1.03
C ARG A 76 -6.81 -11.00 -1.78
N ASP A 77 -5.58 -11.47 -1.86
CA ASP A 77 -4.57 -10.94 -2.77
C ASP A 77 -5.05 -10.96 -4.23
N ARG A 78 -4.46 -10.09 -5.05
CA ARG A 78 -4.66 -10.11 -6.50
C ARG A 78 -4.07 -11.42 -7.04
N ASP A 79 -4.77 -12.05 -7.99
CA ASP A 79 -4.19 -13.16 -8.74
C ASP A 79 -2.91 -12.68 -9.45
N ASN A 80 -1.81 -13.39 -9.25
CA ASN A 80 -0.48 -13.05 -9.81
C ASN A 80 -0.40 -13.18 -11.34
N THR A 81 -1.54 -13.31 -12.03
CA THR A 81 -1.66 -13.16 -13.47
C THR A 81 -1.56 -11.69 -13.84
N GLY A 82 -0.31 -11.21 -13.84
CA GLY A 82 0.12 -10.04 -14.59
C GLY A 82 0.05 -10.29 -16.09
#